data_AF-X1D6H9-F1
#
_entry.id   AF-X1D6H9-F1
#
_cell.length_a   1.000
_cell.length_b   1.000
_cell.length_c   1.000
_cell.angle_alpha   90.00
_cell.angle_beta   90.00
_cell.angle_gamma   90.00
#
_symmetry.space_group_name_H-M   'P 1'
#
loop_
_entity.id
_entity.type
_entity.pdbx_description
1 polymer ?
#
loop_
_entity_poly.entity_id
_entity_poly.type
_entity_poly.pdbx_seq_one_letter_code
_entity_poly.pdbx_strand_id
1 'polypeptide(L)'
;LIIILTGGALLLVNLTRMLPQHDGIIYTSGLHEPVEIIRDEFGVPHIYASNADDLFFAQGYVHAQDRWWQMETQRHTGQGRLSSQRMISDCRQQQT
;
A
#
# COMPACT_ATOMS: atom_id res chain seq x y z
N LEU A 1 -1.78 -29.84 -22.42
CA LEU A 1 -1.63 -29.90 -20.95
C LEU A 1 -0.50 -29.00 -20.46
N ILE A 2 0.72 -29.12 -21.01
CA ILE A 2 1.87 -28.23 -20.66
C ILE A 2 1.55 -26.75 -20.90
N ILE A 3 0.98 -26.38 -22.07
CA ILE A 3 0.62 -24.99 -22.39
C ILE A 3 -0.40 -24.40 -21.41
N ILE A 4 -1.34 -25.22 -20.94
CA ILE A 4 -2.37 -24.81 -19.97
C ILE A 4 -1.74 -24.62 -18.59
N LEU A 5 -0.83 -25.51 -18.19
CA LEU A 5 -0.08 -25.38 -16.94
C LEU A 5 0.83 -24.15 -16.95
N THR A 6 1.56 -23.90 -18.03
CA THR A 6 2.41 -22.71 -18.16
C THR A 6 1.59 -21.43 -18.25
N GLY A 7 0.48 -21.44 -19.00
CA GLY A 7 -0.42 -20.29 -19.10
C GLY A 7 -1.11 -19.97 -17.77
N GLY A 8 -1.58 -21.00 -17.05
CA GLY A 8 -2.16 -20.87 -15.72
C GLY A 8 -1.14 -20.37 -14.69
N ALA A 9 0.08 -20.91 -14.69
CA ALA A 9 1.14 -20.44 -13.81
C ALA A 9 1.53 -18.97 -14.09
N LEU A 10 1.65 -18.60 -15.37
CA LEU A 10 2.02 -17.24 -15.78
C LEU A 10 0.90 -16.23 -15.47
N LEU A 11 -0.36 -16.64 -15.59
CA LEU A 11 -1.52 -15.86 -15.17
C LEU A 11 -1.53 -15.64 -13.66
N LEU A 12 -1.35 -16.71 -12.86
CA LEU A 12 -1.34 -16.62 -11.40
C LEU A 12 -0.22 -15.70 -10.89
N VAL A 13 1.00 -15.84 -11.43
CA VAL A 13 2.14 -14.98 -11.06
C VAL A 13 1.91 -13.51 -11.42
N ASN A 14 1.21 -13.21 -12.52
CA ASN A 14 0.88 -11.83 -12.87
C ASN A 14 -0.18 -11.23 -11.94
N LEU A 15 -1.15 -12.02 -11.49
CA LEU A 15 -2.19 -11.56 -10.58
C LEU A 15 -1.64 -11.28 -9.16
N THR A 16 -0.63 -12.02 -8.70
CA THR A 16 -0.03 -11.80 -7.37
C THR A 16 0.88 -10.58 -7.29
N ARG A 17 1.30 -9.99 -8.42
CA ARG A 17 2.10 -8.74 -8.46
C ARG A 17 1.31 -7.50 -8.05
N MET A 18 -0.02 -7.62 -7.93
CA MET A 18 -0.93 -6.53 -7.58
C MET A 18 -1.04 -6.32 -6.07
N LEU A 19 -0.40 -7.18 -5.27
CA LEU A 19 -0.41 -7.05 -3.82
C LEU A 19 0.69 -6.05 -3.39
N PRO A 20 0.42 -5.20 -2.38
CA PRO A 20 1.44 -4.32 -1.84
C PRO A 20 2.64 -5.13 -1.32
N GLN A 21 3.84 -4.59 -1.48
CA GLN A 21 5.04 -5.16 -0.88
C GLN A 21 5.08 -4.77 0.59
N HIS A 22 4.82 -5.73 1.47
CA HIS A 22 4.87 -5.55 2.92
C HIS A 22 6.25 -5.87 3.51
N ASP A 23 7.09 -6.56 2.73
CA ASP A 23 8.39 -7.07 3.15
C ASP A 23 9.51 -6.46 2.31
N GLY A 24 10.65 -6.22 2.95
CA GLY A 24 11.87 -5.72 2.31
C GLY A 24 12.34 -4.38 2.88
N ILE A 25 13.42 -3.86 2.29
CA ILE A 25 14.00 -2.58 2.68
C ILE A 25 13.60 -1.55 1.63
N ILE A 26 12.91 -0.51 2.06
CA ILE A 26 12.46 0.59 1.21
C ILE A 26 13.23 1.84 1.61
N TYR A 27 13.96 2.43 0.65
CA TYR A 27 14.64 3.69 0.85
C TYR A 27 13.69 4.84 0.51
N THR A 28 13.49 5.76 1.44
CA THR A 28 12.69 6.97 1.20
C THR A 28 13.47 8.18 1.67
N SER A 29 13.24 9.33 1.02
CA SER A 29 13.93 10.58 1.35
C SER A 29 13.33 11.33 2.54
N GLY A 30 12.29 10.78 3.19
CA GLY A 30 11.55 11.44 4.27
C GLY A 30 11.93 11.00 5.69
N LEU A 31 12.79 9.99 5.84
CA LEU A 31 13.26 9.49 7.14
C LEU A 31 14.63 10.08 7.49
N HIS A 32 14.80 10.49 8.74
CA HIS A 32 16.10 10.89 9.28
C HIS A 32 16.89 9.69 9.81
N GLU A 33 16.18 8.72 10.40
CA GLU A 33 16.72 7.50 10.99
C GLU A 33 15.97 6.26 10.47
N PRO A 34 16.59 5.06 10.50
CA PRO A 34 15.90 3.84 10.10
C PRO A 34 14.70 3.53 11.01
N VAL A 35 13.58 3.15 10.39
CA VAL A 35 12.36 2.71 11.07
C VAL A 35 12.08 1.26 10.70
N GLU A 36 11.72 0.46 11.69
CA GLU A 36 11.35 -0.94 11.52
C GLU A 36 9.83 -1.11 11.65
N ILE A 37 9.22 -1.84 10.72
CA ILE A 37 7.78 -2.10 10.68
C ILE A 37 7.59 -3.62 10.69
N ILE A 38 6.94 -4.14 11.73
CA ILE A 38 6.66 -5.56 11.90
C ILE A 38 5.14 -5.74 11.89
N ARG A 39 4.61 -6.57 11.01
CA ARG A 39 3.19 -6.95 11.01
C ARG A 39 2.99 -8.28 11.75
N ASP A 40 1.99 -8.33 12.62
CA ASP A 40 1.60 -9.56 13.31
C ASP A 40 0.82 -10.52 12.39
N GLU A 41 0.41 -11.68 12.91
CA GLU A 41 -0.38 -12.68 12.17
C GLU A 41 -1.75 -12.15 11.71
N PHE A 42 -2.28 -11.13 12.40
CA PHE A 42 -3.55 -10.47 12.07
C PHE A 42 -3.36 -9.26 11.12
N GLY A 43 -2.14 -8.96 10.71
CA GLY A 43 -1.80 -7.83 9.84
C GLY A 43 -1.74 -6.48 10.57
N VAL A 44 -1.72 -6.45 11.91
CA VAL A 44 -1.55 -5.23 12.70
C VAL A 44 -0.08 -4.77 12.64
N PRO A 45 0.18 -3.53 12.20
CA PRO A 45 1.54 -3.01 12.10
C PRO A 45 2.05 -2.46 13.43
N HIS A 46 3.20 -2.95 13.85
CA HIS A 46 4.01 -2.43 14.95
C HIS A 46 5.19 -1.63 14.38
N ILE A 47 5.27 -0.35 14.72
CA ILE A 47 6.27 0.58 14.18
C ILE A 47 7.27 0.93 15.28
N TYR A 48 8.55 0.70 15.02
CA TYR A 48 9.65 1.02 15.92
C TYR A 48 10.53 2.10 15.28
N ALA A 49 10.57 3.26 15.93
CA ALA A 49 11.33 4.43 15.50
C ALA A 49 12.07 5.05 16.68
N SER A 50 13.22 5.67 16.42
CA SER A 50 14.04 6.36 17.43
C SER A 50 13.54 7.78 17.73
N ASN A 51 12.74 8.36 16.84
CA ASN A 51 12.21 9.72 16.97
C ASN A 51 10.71 9.77 16.60
N ALA A 52 10.02 10.80 17.08
CA ALA A 52 8.58 10.95 16.88
C ALA A 52 8.21 11.33 15.44
N ASP A 53 9.04 12.12 14.76
CA ASP A 53 8.76 12.60 13.40
C ASP A 53 8.77 11.44 12.39
N ASP A 54 9.77 10.58 12.45
CA ASP A 54 9.88 9.38 11.62
C ASP A 54 8.82 8.34 12.02
N LEU A 55 8.41 8.27 13.30
CA LEU A 55 7.28 7.45 13.74
C LEU A 55 5.97 7.88 13.06
N PHE A 56 5.66 9.17 13.07
CA PHE A 56 4.46 9.69 12.42
C PHE A 56 4.52 9.55 10.90
N PHE A 57 5.69 9.75 10.30
CA PHE A 57 5.91 9.51 8.89
C PHE A 57 5.64 8.04 8.53
N ALA A 58 6.23 7.11 9.26
CA ALA A 58 6.04 5.68 9.06
C ALA A 58 4.59 5.24 9.31
N GLN A 59 3.91 5.83 10.30
CA GLN A 59 2.49 5.58 10.54
C GLN A 59 1.64 5.98 9.33
N GLY A 60 1.87 7.16 8.77
CA GLY A 60 1.21 7.61 7.54
C GLY A 60 1.49 6.69 6.35
N TYR A 61 2.74 6.25 6.22
CA TYR A 61 3.17 5.32 5.17
C TYR A 61 2.44 3.97 5.24
N VAL A 62 2.37 3.37 6.42
CA VAL A 62 1.66 2.11 6.65
C VAL A 62 0.15 2.26 6.41
N HIS A 63 -0.45 3.36 6.88
CA HIS A 63 -1.86 3.64 6.60
C HIS A 63 -2.15 3.80 5.11
N ALA A 64 -1.24 4.38 4.33
CA ALA A 64 -1.38 4.45 2.88
C ALA A 64 -1.33 3.05 2.25
N GLN A 65 -0.43 2.16 2.67
CA GLN A 65 -0.40 0.79 2.14
C GLN A 65 -1.73 0.05 2.33
N ASP A 66 -2.31 0.13 3.53
CA ASP A 66 -3.46 -0.69 3.90
C ASP A 66 -4.81 -0.02 3.56
N ARG A 67 -4.88 1.32 3.62
CA ARG A 67 -6.14 2.07 3.64
C ARG A 67 -6.17 3.28 2.70
N TRP A 68 -5.23 3.41 1.75
CA TRP A 68 -5.19 4.56 0.85
C TRP A 68 -6.55 4.86 0.21
N TRP A 69 -7.27 3.84 -0.27
CA TRP A 69 -8.57 4.03 -0.92
C TRP A 69 -9.61 4.61 0.03
N GLN A 70 -9.61 4.16 1.29
CA GLN A 70 -10.56 4.65 2.30
C GLN A 70 -10.23 6.09 2.70
N MET A 71 -8.95 6.44 2.82
CA MET A 71 -8.53 7.81 3.11
C MET A 71 -8.88 8.74 1.96
N GLU A 72 -8.62 8.32 0.73
CA GLU A 72 -8.87 9.13 -0.46
C GLU A 72 -10.37 9.34 -0.70
N THR A 73 -11.17 8.27 -0.55
CA THR A 73 -12.63 8.37 -0.64
C THR A 73 -13.22 9.29 0.42
N GLN A 74 -12.74 9.19 1.67
CA GLN A 74 -13.18 10.10 2.74
C GLN A 74 -12.77 11.55 2.45
N ARG A 75 -11.56 11.79 1.94
CA ARG A 75 -11.09 13.12 1.54
C ARG A 75 -11.97 13.74 0.48
N HIS A 76 -12.34 12.98 -0.55
CA HIS A 76 -13.27 13.43 -1.59
C HIS A 76 -14.70 13.61 -1.09
N THR A 77 -15.15 12.77 -0.16
CA THR A 77 -16.45 12.90 0.51
C THR A 77 -16.56 14.22 1.26
N GLY A 78 -15.56 14.55 2.10
CA GLY A 78 -15.53 15.81 2.85
C GLY A 78 -15.49 17.05 1.96
N GLN A 79 -15.02 16.91 0.71
CA GLN A 79 -14.97 17.98 -0.28
C GLN A 79 -16.21 18.05 -1.20
N GLY A 80 -17.19 17.15 -1.03
CA GLY A 80 -18.38 17.09 -1.88
C GLY A 80 -18.10 16.66 -3.32
N ARG A 81 -16.94 16.03 -3.59
CA ARG A 81 -16.51 15.63 -4.95
C ARG A 81 -16.83 14.17 -5.30
N LEU A 82 -17.78 13.57 -4.62
CA LEU A 82 -18.16 12.16 -4.84
C LEU A 82 -18.75 11.89 -6.23
N SER A 83 -19.38 12.88 -6.86
CA SER A 83 -20.06 12.74 -8.15
C SER A 83 -19.12 12.73 -9.36
N SER A 84 -17.81 12.98 -9.18
CA SER A 84 -16.87 12.73 -10.27
C SER A 84 -16.67 11.22 -10.42
N GLN A 85 -17.30 10.63 -11.43
CA GLN A 85 -17.30 9.22 -11.87
C GLN A 85 -15.89 8.58 -12.06
N ARG A 86 -14.80 9.26 -11.71
CA ARG A 86 -13.42 8.91 -12.05
C ARG A 86 -12.61 8.33 -10.89
N MET A 87 -13.21 8.12 -9.71
CA MET A 87 -12.50 7.62 -8.53
C MET A 87 -12.07 6.14 -8.66
N ILE A 88 -12.85 5.29 -9.34
CA ILE A 88 -12.56 3.85 -9.44
C ILE A 88 -11.36 3.56 -10.36
N SER A 89 -11.10 4.42 -11.35
CA SER A 89 -10.00 4.25 -12.31
C SER A 89 -8.65 4.73 -11.77
N ASP A 90 -8.64 5.70 -10.85
CA ASP A 90 -7.42 6.30 -10.29
C ASP A 90 -6.65 5.33 -9.37
N CYS A 91 -7.38 4.39 -8.76
CA CYS A 91 -6.85 3.26 -8.01
C CYS A 91 -5.73 2.50 -8.78
N ARG A 92 -5.79 2.49 -10.12
CA ARG A 92 -4.84 1.78 -10.98
C ARG A 92 -3.56 2.57 -11.27
N GLN A 93 -3.58 3.91 -11.19
CA GLN A 93 -2.42 4.74 -11.55
C GLN A 93 -1.45 4.98 -10.39
N GLN A 94 -1.91 4.91 -9.14
CA GLN A 94 -1.08 5.22 -7.97
C GLN A 94 -0.25 4.03 -7.45
N GLN A 95 -0.40 2.84 -8.06
CA GLN A 95 0.33 1.62 -7.69
C GLN A 95 1.50 1.28 -8.65
N THR A 96 1.79 2.13 -9.64
CA THR A 96 2.98 2.05 -10.51
C THR A 96 4.02 3.10 -10.17
#